data_AF-S9SM56-F1
#
_entry.id   AF-S9SM56-F1
#
_cell.length_a   1.000
_cell.length_b   1.000
_cell.length_c   1.000
_cell.angle_alpha   90.00
_cell.angle_beta   90.00
_cell.angle_gamma   90.00
#
_symmetry.space_group_name_H-M   'P 1'
#
loop_
_entity.id
_entity.type
_entity.pdbx_description
1 polymer ?
#
loop_
_entity_poly.entity_id
_entity_poly.type
_entity_poly.pdbx_seq_one_letter_code
_entity_poly.pdbx_strand_id
1 'polypeptide(L)'
;MGITRRKPEVIIWFAAVILIVLAVLMMILLNKKAALPENWLFTVDGYAVTDEEFLFYINDQRAVTANYFYRTYGAQVDEGFWARQYGENQETPSEYAKKSAMTALLRAKQEQIIADERDIAPYKSFDELKSDMLDENAKRAEMENTGDTYYGLPQLDLYQYMQYISGARWPDLVETQVKKRK
;
A
#
# COMPACT_ATOMS: atom_id res chain seq x y z
N MET A 1 -8.38 -17.81 58.27
CA MET A 1 -8.16 -18.14 56.84
C MET A 1 -6.66 -18.17 56.59
N GLY A 2 -6.06 -19.36 56.48
CA GLY A 2 -4.62 -19.50 56.29
C GLY A 2 -4.24 -19.35 54.82
N ILE A 3 -3.37 -18.37 54.51
CA ILE A 3 -2.78 -18.23 53.17
C ILE A 3 -1.73 -19.32 53.03
N THR A 4 -2.06 -20.39 52.30
CA THR A 4 -1.10 -21.44 51.95
C THR A 4 -0.05 -20.87 50.99
N ARG A 5 1.16 -20.62 51.50
CA ARG A 5 2.30 -20.19 50.67
C ARG A 5 2.64 -21.29 49.67
N ARG A 6 2.48 -20.99 48.37
CA ARG A 6 2.86 -21.92 47.29
C ARG A 6 4.38 -22.08 47.26
N LYS A 7 4.86 -23.29 46.96
CA LYS A 7 6.30 -23.59 46.84
C LYS A 7 6.93 -22.68 45.77
N PRO A 8 8.18 -22.21 45.95
CA PRO A 8 8.83 -21.26 45.03
C PRO A 8 8.88 -21.78 43.59
N GLU A 9 9.04 -23.09 43.39
CA GLU A 9 8.99 -23.72 42.06
C GLU A 9 7.64 -23.51 41.35
N VAL A 10 6.52 -23.60 42.07
CA VAL A 10 5.18 -23.37 41.52
C VAL A 10 4.99 -21.90 41.12
N ILE A 11 5.60 -20.98 41.88
CA ILE A 11 5.57 -19.54 41.56
C ILE A 11 6.39 -19.25 40.30
N ILE A 12 7.56 -19.90 40.16
CA ILE A 12 8.43 -19.76 38.98
C ILE A 12 7.73 -20.30 37.72
N TRP A 13 7.13 -21.50 37.79
CA TRP A 13 6.38 -22.07 36.66
C TRP A 13 5.19 -21.19 36.26
N PHE A 14 4.48 -20.63 37.24
CA PHE A 14 3.35 -19.75 36.97
C PHE A 14 3.78 -18.43 36.31
N ALA A 15 4.89 -17.83 36.78
CA ALA A 15 5.45 -16.63 36.16
C ALA A 15 5.94 -16.88 34.73
N ALA A 16 6.57 -18.04 34.46
CA ALA A 16 7.00 -18.41 33.11
C ALA A 16 5.82 -18.55 32.13
N VAL A 17 4.71 -19.17 32.57
CA VAL A 17 3.50 -19.28 31.75
C VAL A 17 2.89 -17.91 31.46
N ILE A 18 2.84 -17.01 32.45
CA ILE A 18 2.35 -15.63 32.24
C ILE A 18 3.20 -14.88 31.21
N LEU A 19 4.54 -15.00 31.28
CA LEU A 19 5.43 -14.34 30.32
C LEU A 19 5.24 -14.88 28.89
N ILE A 20 5.03 -16.19 28.73
CA ILE A 20 4.73 -16.79 27.43
C ILE A 20 3.39 -16.26 26.89
N VAL A 21 2.35 -16.19 27.74
CA VAL A 21 1.03 -15.67 27.35
C VAL A 21 1.12 -14.19 26.95
N LEU A 22 1.89 -13.38 27.68
CA LEU A 22 2.12 -11.97 27.33
C LEU A 22 2.89 -11.83 26.02
N ALA A 23 3.90 -12.67 25.76
CA ALA A 23 4.64 -12.66 24.51
C ALA A 23 3.76 -13.06 23.31
N VAL A 24 2.89 -14.07 23.48
CA VAL A 24 1.92 -14.48 22.45
C VAL A 24 0.87 -13.39 22.21
N LEU A 25 0.34 -12.77 23.27
CA LEU A 25 -0.58 -11.62 23.16
C LEU A 25 0.10 -10.45 22.46
N MET A 26 1.35 -10.14 22.80
CA MET A 26 2.13 -9.09 22.14
C MET A 26 2.38 -9.42 20.67
N MET A 27 2.68 -10.67 20.32
CA MET A 27 2.84 -11.12 18.94
C MET A 27 1.54 -11.03 18.13
N ILE A 28 0.38 -11.31 18.75
CA ILE A 28 -0.94 -11.12 18.13
C ILE A 28 -1.24 -9.61 17.94
N LEU A 29 -0.92 -8.78 18.93
CA LEU A 29 -1.11 -7.32 18.85
C LEU A 29 -0.15 -6.65 17.85
N LEU A 30 1.02 -7.24 17.61
CA LEU A 30 1.99 -6.83 16.58
C LEU A 30 1.59 -7.29 15.18
N ASN A 31 0.67 -8.25 15.06
CA ASN A 31 0.17 -8.71 13.78
C ASN A 31 -0.80 -7.67 13.21
N LYS A 32 -0.24 -6.61 12.61
CA LYS A 32 -0.94 -5.44 12.04
C LYS A 32 -1.78 -5.77 10.79
N LYS A 33 -2.60 -6.82 10.83
CA LYS A 33 -3.73 -6.90 9.91
C LYS A 33 -4.81 -5.99 10.49
N ALA A 34 -4.76 -4.72 10.08
CA ALA A 34 -5.76 -3.73 10.43
C ALA A 34 -7.16 -4.32 10.16
N ALA A 35 -8.11 -4.04 11.06
CA ALA A 35 -9.50 -4.37 10.79
C ALA A 35 -9.87 -3.84 9.40
N LEU A 36 -10.48 -4.69 8.56
CA LEU A 36 -10.81 -4.29 7.20
C LEU A 36 -11.79 -3.11 7.26
N PRO A 37 -11.54 -2.02 6.50
CA PRO A 37 -12.45 -0.88 6.46
C PRO A 37 -13.78 -1.32 5.82
N GLU A 38 -14.91 -0.72 6.18
CA GLU A 38 -16.23 -1.17 5.70
C GLU A 38 -16.37 -1.16 4.17
N ASN A 39 -15.66 -0.26 3.48
CA ASN A 39 -15.69 -0.07 2.03
C ASN A 39 -14.59 -0.82 1.27
N TRP A 40 -14.08 -1.93 1.82
CA TRP A 40 -13.10 -2.77 1.13
C TRP A 40 -13.75 -3.59 0.00
N LEU A 41 -13.04 -3.69 -1.13
CA LEU A 41 -13.45 -4.43 -2.32
C LEU A 41 -12.78 -5.81 -2.38
N PHE A 42 -11.48 -5.87 -2.13
CA PHE A 42 -10.70 -7.11 -2.05
C PHE A 42 -9.47 -6.92 -1.16
N THR A 43 -8.65 -7.97 -1.00
CA THR A 43 -7.39 -7.88 -0.25
C THR A 43 -6.19 -8.34 -1.08
N VAL A 44 -5.02 -7.80 -0.75
CA VAL A 44 -3.71 -8.24 -1.25
C VAL A 44 -2.89 -8.63 -0.03
N ASP A 45 -2.56 -9.91 0.11
CA ASP A 45 -1.87 -10.49 1.27
C ASP A 45 -2.54 -10.17 2.64
N GLY A 46 -3.85 -9.93 2.62
CA GLY A 46 -4.66 -9.56 3.78
C GLY A 46 -4.72 -8.06 4.08
N TYR A 47 -4.11 -7.21 3.25
CA TYR A 47 -4.27 -5.76 3.29
C TYR A 47 -5.44 -5.34 2.40
N ALA A 48 -6.33 -4.50 2.93
CA ALA A 48 -7.52 -4.04 2.23
C ALA A 48 -7.18 -3.22 0.99
N VAL A 49 -8.02 -3.36 -0.02
CA VAL A 49 -8.12 -2.46 -1.18
C VAL A 49 -9.52 -1.90 -1.19
N THR A 50 -9.66 -0.58 -1.11
CA THR A 50 -10.97 0.09 -1.14
C THR A 50 -11.42 0.37 -2.57
N ASP A 51 -12.71 0.64 -2.76
CA ASP A 51 -13.24 1.09 -4.04
C ASP A 51 -12.54 2.36 -4.55
N GLU A 52 -12.27 3.31 -3.64
CA GLU A 52 -11.57 4.56 -3.96
C GLU A 52 -10.14 4.29 -4.46
N GLU A 53 -9.41 3.42 -3.78
CA GLU A 53 -8.05 3.03 -4.19
C GLU A 53 -8.08 2.39 -5.58
N PHE A 54 -9.02 1.47 -5.84
CA PHE A 54 -9.07 0.83 -7.15
C PHE A 54 -9.49 1.80 -8.27
N LEU A 55 -10.44 2.70 -8.00
CA LEU A 55 -10.84 3.75 -8.93
C LEU A 55 -9.71 4.73 -9.24
N PHE A 56 -8.88 5.05 -8.25
CA PHE A 56 -7.67 5.86 -8.45
C PHE A 56 -6.76 5.23 -9.52
N TYR A 57 -6.45 3.93 -9.41
CA TYR A 57 -5.65 3.25 -10.43
C TYR A 57 -6.38 3.09 -11.77
N ILE A 58 -7.70 2.88 -11.80
CA ILE A 58 -8.45 2.87 -13.06
C ILE A 58 -8.31 4.21 -13.79
N ASN A 59 -8.41 5.33 -13.07
CA ASN A 59 -8.30 6.66 -13.64
C ASN A 59 -6.91 6.93 -14.21
N ASP A 60 -5.86 6.54 -13.49
CA ASP A 60 -4.46 6.61 -13.97
C ASP A 60 -4.26 5.82 -15.27
N GLN A 61 -4.92 4.67 -15.39
CA GLN A 61 -4.78 3.80 -16.56
C GLN A 61 -5.64 4.19 -17.78
N ARG A 62 -6.48 5.24 -17.69
CA ARG A 62 -7.35 5.65 -18.81
C ARG A 62 -6.55 6.08 -20.03
N ALA A 63 -5.54 6.94 -19.85
CA ALA A 63 -4.73 7.46 -20.96
C ALA A 63 -3.88 6.35 -21.60
N VAL A 64 -3.30 5.48 -20.79
CA VAL A 64 -2.54 4.30 -21.24
C VAL A 64 -3.43 3.36 -22.06
N THR A 65 -4.65 3.12 -21.56
CA THR A 65 -5.64 2.28 -22.25
C THR A 65 -6.04 2.90 -23.59
N ALA A 66 -6.41 4.18 -23.61
CA ALA A 66 -6.76 4.88 -24.85
C ALA A 66 -5.63 4.80 -25.88
N ASN A 67 -4.38 5.02 -25.45
CA ASN A 67 -3.22 4.91 -26.32
C ASN A 67 -3.01 3.47 -26.84
N TYR A 68 -3.19 2.45 -26.00
CA TYR A 68 -3.09 1.05 -26.44
C TYR A 68 -4.14 0.74 -27.52
N PHE A 69 -5.41 1.08 -27.32
CA PHE A 69 -6.47 0.83 -28.32
C PHE A 69 -6.29 1.66 -29.60
N TYR A 70 -5.79 2.88 -29.49
CA TYR A 70 -5.43 3.68 -30.67
C TYR A 70 -4.29 3.02 -31.47
N ARG A 71 -3.21 2.60 -30.81
CA ARG A 71 -2.04 2.01 -31.49
C ARG A 71 -2.31 0.60 -32.03
N THR A 72 -3.14 -0.18 -31.35
CA THR A 72 -3.44 -1.57 -31.73
C THR A 72 -4.56 -1.67 -32.76
N TYR A 73 -5.60 -0.83 -32.66
CA TYR A 73 -6.81 -0.94 -33.48
C TYR A 73 -7.17 0.33 -34.27
N GLY A 74 -6.45 1.43 -34.10
CA GLY A 74 -6.83 2.74 -34.67
C GLY A 74 -8.06 3.35 -33.99
N ALA A 75 -8.43 2.86 -32.80
CA ALA A 75 -9.65 3.29 -32.11
C ALA A 75 -9.53 4.74 -31.61
N GLN A 76 -10.55 5.56 -31.88
CA GLN A 76 -10.69 6.90 -31.30
C GLN A 76 -11.58 6.87 -30.06
N VAL A 77 -11.31 7.79 -29.13
CA VAL A 77 -12.13 7.93 -27.92
C VAL A 77 -13.40 8.70 -28.25
N ASP A 78 -14.52 7.99 -28.25
CA ASP A 78 -15.88 8.48 -28.43
C ASP A 78 -16.81 7.95 -27.32
N GLU A 79 -18.12 8.24 -27.38
CA GLU A 79 -19.10 7.83 -26.36
C GLU A 79 -19.17 6.30 -26.18
N GLY A 80 -19.01 5.53 -27.26
CA GLY A 80 -19.07 4.07 -27.24
C GLY A 80 -17.73 3.39 -26.97
N PHE A 81 -16.63 4.15 -26.97
CA PHE A 81 -15.26 3.63 -26.93
C PHE A 81 -15.06 2.60 -25.81
N TRP A 82 -15.48 2.93 -24.59
CA TRP A 82 -15.20 2.12 -23.40
C TRP A 82 -15.90 0.77 -23.37
N ALA A 83 -17.02 0.61 -24.09
CA ALA A 83 -17.82 -0.62 -24.13
C ALA A 83 -17.70 -1.37 -25.45
N ARG A 84 -17.16 -0.72 -26.49
CA ARG A 84 -16.96 -1.34 -27.81
C ARG A 84 -15.90 -2.45 -27.71
N GLN A 85 -16.20 -3.58 -28.35
CA GLN A 85 -15.26 -4.69 -28.50
C GLN A 85 -14.34 -4.43 -29.71
N TYR A 86 -13.05 -4.74 -29.55
CA TYR A 86 -12.05 -4.62 -30.61
C TYR A 86 -11.28 -5.93 -30.77
N GLY A 87 -10.82 -6.19 -32.00
CA GLY A 87 -10.03 -7.38 -32.33
C GLY A 87 -10.82 -8.69 -32.32
N GLU A 88 -10.12 -9.78 -32.63
CA GLU A 88 -10.71 -11.14 -32.67
C GLU A 88 -11.03 -11.67 -31.27
N ASN A 89 -10.28 -11.22 -30.25
CA ASN A 89 -10.51 -11.55 -28.85
C ASN A 89 -11.66 -10.76 -28.20
N GLN A 90 -12.29 -9.85 -28.95
CA GLN A 90 -13.40 -9.01 -28.50
C GLN A 90 -13.12 -8.24 -27.20
N GLU A 91 -11.89 -7.74 -27.02
CA GLU A 91 -11.54 -7.01 -25.81
C GLU A 91 -12.18 -5.62 -25.77
N THR A 92 -12.60 -5.19 -24.58
CA THR A 92 -13.11 -3.83 -24.36
C THR A 92 -12.09 -2.96 -23.63
N PRO A 93 -12.03 -1.64 -23.90
CA PRO A 93 -11.15 -0.74 -23.15
C PRO A 93 -11.46 -0.72 -21.64
N SER A 94 -12.72 -0.90 -21.23
CA SER A 94 -13.07 -0.96 -19.81
C SER A 94 -12.43 -2.16 -19.10
N GLU A 95 -12.46 -3.35 -19.71
CA GLU A 95 -11.84 -4.55 -19.14
C GLU A 95 -10.31 -4.42 -19.11
N TYR A 96 -9.73 -3.89 -20.20
CA TYR A 96 -8.30 -3.63 -20.25
C TYR A 96 -7.87 -2.64 -19.16
N ALA A 97 -8.58 -1.53 -18.98
CA ALA A 97 -8.28 -0.54 -17.96
C ALA A 97 -8.32 -1.13 -16.55
N LYS A 98 -9.35 -1.95 -16.23
CA LYS A 98 -9.44 -2.65 -14.94
C LYS A 98 -8.28 -3.63 -14.73
N LYS A 99 -7.88 -4.38 -15.75
CA LYS A 99 -6.76 -5.32 -15.68
C LYS A 99 -5.41 -4.60 -15.51
N SER A 100 -5.22 -3.50 -16.23
CA SER A 100 -4.03 -2.65 -16.11
C SER A 100 -3.97 -2.02 -14.71
N ALA A 101 -5.10 -1.51 -14.22
CA ALA A 101 -5.23 -0.94 -12.88
C ALA A 101 -4.91 -1.97 -11.79
N MET A 102 -5.43 -3.20 -11.91
CA MET A 102 -5.10 -4.28 -10.98
C MET A 102 -3.59 -4.55 -10.95
N THR A 103 -2.94 -4.56 -12.11
CA THR A 103 -1.49 -4.80 -12.21
C THR A 103 -0.68 -3.67 -11.56
N ALA A 104 -1.05 -2.41 -11.83
CA ALA A 104 -0.41 -1.24 -11.23
C ALA A 104 -0.61 -1.20 -9.71
N LEU A 105 -1.84 -1.45 -9.25
CA LEU A 105 -2.21 -1.50 -7.84
C LEU A 105 -1.43 -2.60 -7.10
N LEU A 106 -1.41 -3.82 -7.64
CA LEU A 106 -0.67 -4.94 -7.04
C LEU A 106 0.80 -4.59 -6.87
N ARG A 107 1.43 -4.03 -7.90
CA ARG A 107 2.84 -3.62 -7.83
C ARG A 107 3.09 -2.62 -6.70
N ALA A 108 2.31 -1.54 -6.66
CA ALA A 108 2.49 -0.49 -5.67
C ALA A 108 2.18 -0.97 -4.24
N LYS A 109 1.14 -1.79 -4.06
CA LYS A 109 0.76 -2.32 -2.75
C LYS A 109 1.76 -3.36 -2.25
N GLN A 110 2.20 -4.29 -3.10
CA GLN A 110 3.21 -5.27 -2.74
C GLN A 110 4.53 -4.61 -2.38
N GLU A 111 4.93 -3.54 -3.06
CA GLU A 111 6.12 -2.77 -2.67
C GLU A 111 6.02 -2.25 -1.23
N GLN A 112 4.86 -1.69 -0.85
CA GLN A 112 4.62 -1.21 0.52
C GLN A 112 4.60 -2.34 1.54
N ILE A 113 3.95 -3.46 1.22
CA ILE A 113 3.90 -4.64 2.10
C ILE A 113 5.31 -5.18 2.33
N ILE A 114 6.11 -5.33 1.26
CA ILE A 114 7.47 -5.85 1.36
C ILE A 114 8.37 -4.87 2.13
N ALA A 115 8.16 -3.56 2.00
CA ALA A 115 8.90 -2.56 2.78
C ALA A 115 8.58 -2.65 4.28
N ASP A 116 7.31 -2.91 4.64
CA ASP A 116 6.88 -3.12 6.02
C ASP A 116 7.45 -4.42 6.60
N GLU A 117 7.33 -5.53 5.86
CA GLU A 117 7.87 -6.86 6.25
C GLU A 117 9.39 -6.89 6.45
N ARG A 118 10.11 -5.90 5.89
CA ARG A 118 11.57 -5.79 5.97
C ARG A 118 12.02 -4.65 6.89
N ASP A 119 11.11 -4.06 7.66
CA ASP A 119 11.37 -2.94 8.56
C ASP A 119 12.02 -1.72 7.86
N ILE A 120 11.78 -1.54 6.56
CA ILE A 120 12.29 -0.39 5.77
C ILE A 120 11.38 0.81 5.96
N ALA A 121 10.07 0.62 5.81
CA ALA A 121 9.07 1.66 6.02
C ALA A 121 7.75 1.00 6.42
N PRO A 122 7.01 1.55 7.40
CA PRO A 122 5.75 0.98 7.81
C PRO A 122 4.72 1.06 6.69
N TYR A 123 3.86 0.04 6.59
CA TYR A 123 2.72 0.04 5.68
C TYR A 123 1.79 1.23 6.00
N LYS A 124 1.24 1.85 4.96
CA LYS A 124 0.18 2.86 5.05
C LYS A 124 -0.96 2.47 4.13
N SER A 125 -2.18 2.49 4.65
CA SER A 125 -3.41 2.36 3.86
C SER A 125 -3.56 3.52 2.87
N PHE A 126 -4.46 3.40 1.90
CA PHE A 126 -4.72 4.44 0.92
C PHE A 126 -5.15 5.78 1.57
N ASP A 127 -5.93 5.73 2.64
CA ASP A 127 -6.34 6.91 3.40
C ASP A 127 -5.18 7.52 4.20
N GLU A 128 -4.34 6.68 4.82
CA GLU A 128 -3.14 7.14 5.50
C GLU A 128 -2.16 7.78 4.52
N LEU A 129 -2.00 7.24 3.30
CA LEU A 129 -1.20 7.86 2.25
C LEU A 129 -1.71 9.25 1.85
N LYS A 130 -3.04 9.44 1.76
CA LYS A 130 -3.64 10.75 1.51
C LYS A 130 -3.37 11.72 2.65
N SER A 131 -3.53 11.31 3.90
CA SER A 131 -3.23 12.15 5.06
C SER A 131 -1.75 12.55 5.10
N ASP A 132 -0.87 11.58 4.90
CA ASP A 132 0.58 11.75 4.93
C ASP A 132 1.08 12.67 3.81
N MET A 133 0.44 12.61 2.63
CA MET A 133 0.67 13.58 1.55
C MET A 133 0.30 15.01 1.96
N LEU A 134 -0.85 15.19 2.63
CA LEU A 134 -1.28 16.53 3.07
C LEU A 134 -0.32 17.10 4.10
N ASP A 135 0.18 16.27 5.01
CA ASP A 135 1.18 16.65 6.01
C ASP A 135 2.51 17.05 5.35
N GLU A 136 2.99 16.26 4.37
CA GLU A 136 4.20 16.60 3.61
C GLU A 136 4.04 17.91 2.82
N ASN A 137 2.89 18.14 2.19
CA ASN A 137 2.61 19.39 1.48
C ASN A 137 2.57 20.59 2.44
N ALA A 138 1.99 20.44 3.63
CA ALA A 138 1.97 21.49 4.64
C ALA A 138 3.39 21.83 5.12
N LYS A 139 4.21 20.81 5.36
CA LYS A 139 5.62 20.96 5.71
C LYS A 139 6.41 21.71 4.63
N ARG A 140 6.21 21.37 3.35
CA ARG A 140 6.88 22.08 2.23
C ARG A 140 6.48 23.54 2.15
N ALA A 141 5.20 23.84 2.37
CA ALA A 141 4.73 25.22 2.44
C ALA A 141 5.36 26.01 3.61
N GLU A 142 5.57 25.38 4.77
CA GLU A 142 6.29 25.99 5.88
C GLU A 142 7.76 26.26 5.52
N MET A 143 8.45 25.29 4.93
CA MET A 143 9.84 25.42 4.50
C MET A 143 10.03 26.54 3.47
N GLU A 144 9.07 26.72 2.56
CA GLU A 144 9.08 27.83 1.59
C GLU A 144 8.97 29.20 2.29
N ASN A 145 8.20 29.30 3.38
CA ASN A 145 8.08 30.52 4.17
C ASN A 145 9.33 30.82 5.01
N THR A 146 10.04 29.79 5.50
CA THR A 146 11.25 29.94 6.32
C THR A 146 12.53 30.06 5.48
N GLY A 147 12.46 29.76 4.18
CA GLY A 147 13.62 29.71 3.28
C GLY A 147 14.42 28.41 3.38
N ASP A 148 13.86 27.38 4.02
CA ASP A 148 14.44 26.04 4.08
C ASP A 148 14.27 25.30 2.75
N THR A 149 15.19 24.40 2.42
CA THR A 149 15.20 23.70 1.14
C THR A 149 14.52 22.33 1.22
N TYR A 150 13.64 22.04 0.26
CA TYR A 150 13.10 20.70 0.01
C TYR A 150 13.42 20.21 -1.41
N TYR A 151 13.36 18.90 -1.62
CA TYR A 151 13.58 18.30 -2.93
C TYR A 151 12.25 18.04 -3.66
N GLY A 152 12.21 18.34 -4.95
CA GLY A 152 11.07 18.06 -5.81
C GLY A 152 10.05 19.20 -5.86
N LEU A 153 8.78 18.85 -6.07
CA LEU A 153 7.70 19.82 -6.26
C LEU A 153 7.28 20.51 -4.95
N PRO A 154 6.83 21.77 -4.98
CA PRO A 154 6.30 22.46 -3.80
C PRO A 154 5.07 21.77 -3.22
N GLN A 155 4.23 21.21 -4.10
CA GLN A 155 3.04 20.46 -3.75
C GLN A 155 2.98 19.18 -4.58
N LEU A 156 2.62 18.08 -3.92
CA LEU A 156 2.43 16.77 -4.52
C LEU A 156 0.94 16.44 -4.57
N ASP A 157 0.48 15.91 -5.70
CA ASP A 157 -0.74 15.11 -5.73
C ASP A 157 -0.48 13.69 -5.19
N LEU A 158 -1.53 12.89 -5.02
CA LEU A 158 -1.40 11.57 -4.40
C LEU A 158 -0.53 10.63 -5.24
N TYR A 159 -0.63 10.69 -6.57
CA TYR A 159 0.19 9.87 -7.44
C TYR A 159 1.67 10.24 -7.27
N GLN A 160 1.98 11.53 -7.33
CA GLN A 160 3.33 12.06 -7.15
C GLN A 160 3.89 11.74 -5.77
N TYR A 161 3.06 11.81 -4.73
CA TYR A 161 3.45 11.43 -3.38
C TYR A 161 3.80 9.94 -3.26
N MET A 162 2.99 9.07 -3.85
CA MET A 162 3.26 7.64 -3.89
C MET A 162 4.55 7.31 -4.66
N GLN A 163 4.84 8.02 -5.75
CA GLN A 163 6.12 7.89 -6.45
C GLN A 163 7.30 8.41 -5.63
N TYR A 164 7.14 9.52 -4.91
CA TYR A 164 8.16 10.10 -4.04
C TYR A 164 8.58 9.13 -2.93
N ILE A 165 7.62 8.56 -2.20
CA ILE A 165 7.92 7.59 -1.14
C ILE A 165 8.44 6.26 -1.68
N SER A 166 7.95 5.81 -2.84
CA SER A 166 8.44 4.62 -3.54
C SER A 166 9.91 4.77 -3.92
N GLY A 167 10.26 5.91 -4.55
CA GLY A 167 11.62 6.24 -4.94
C GLY A 167 12.60 6.29 -3.76
N ALA A 168 12.14 6.74 -2.59
CA ALA A 168 12.95 6.74 -1.38
C ALA A 168 13.19 5.32 -0.81
N ARG A 169 12.23 4.39 -0.97
CA ARG A 169 12.29 3.02 -0.42
C ARG A 169 12.99 2.02 -1.34
N TRP A 170 12.93 2.26 -2.65
CA TRP A 170 13.40 1.31 -3.66
C TRP A 170 14.88 0.87 -3.51
N PRO A 171 15.84 1.76 -3.20
CA PRO A 171 17.24 1.36 -3.00
C PRO A 171 17.40 0.30 -1.90
N ASP A 172 16.73 0.49 -0.75
CA ASP A 172 16.81 -0.42 0.40
C ASP A 172 16.12 -1.76 0.11
N LEU A 173 15.01 -1.73 -0.62
CA LEU A 173 14.32 -2.93 -1.10
C LEU A 173 15.23 -3.79 -1.99
N VAL A 174 15.99 -3.16 -2.87
CA VAL A 174 16.96 -3.85 -3.74
C VAL A 174 18.13 -4.40 -2.93
N GLU A 175 18.71 -3.60 -2.02
CA GLU A 175 19.84 -4.02 -1.20
C GLU A 175 19.50 -5.23 -0.33
N THR A 176 18.35 -5.20 0.34
CA THR A 176 17.88 -6.31 1.19
C THR A 176 17.61 -7.59 0.39
N GLN A 177 17.14 -7.46 -0.86
CA GLN A 177 16.94 -8.61 -1.75
C GLN A 177 18.27 -9.26 -2.15
N VAL A 178 19.31 -8.46 -2.42
CA VAL A 178 20.65 -8.98 -2.76
C VAL A 178 21.28 -9.70 -1.57
N LYS A 179 21.16 -9.14 -0.35
CA LYS A 179 21.68 -9.77 0.87
C LYS A 179 21.03 -11.12 1.16
N LYS A 180 19.72 -11.27 0.96
CA LYS A 180 19.01 -12.56 1.12
C LYS A 180 19.45 -13.66 0.14
N ARG A 181 20.09 -13.29 -0.98
CA ARG A 181 20.51 -14.23 -2.05
C ARG A 181 21.99 -14.64 -1.96
N LYS A 182 22.76 -14.05 -1.04
CA LYS A 182 24.14 -14.45 -0.73
C LYS A 182 24.15 -15.39 0.47
#